data_AF-A0A0S2LV57-F1
#
_entry.id   AF-A0A0S2LV57-F1
#
_cell.length_a   1.000
_cell.length_b   1.000
_cell.length_c   1.000
_cell.angle_alpha   90.00
_cell.angle_beta   90.00
_cell.angle_gamma   90.00
#
_symmetry.space_group_name_H-M   'P 1'
#
loop_
_entity.id
_entity.type
_entity.pdbx_description
1 polymer ?
#
loop_
_entity_poly.entity_id
_entity_poly.type
_entity_poly.pdbx_seq_one_letter_code
_entity_poly.pdbx_strand_id
1 'polypeptide(L)'
;MPLFDMPVEQLRSYSSGAKKPADFDAFWDETIAEAREFPLDASFAPVENLLPVIDSFDVSFAGFGGATIKGWLHLPATRTAGEKLPVVIQYIGYSGGRGLVQQDTAWAQAGYAHFIMDTRGQGYGGLLGDTADPHASAGHVAYPGLMTRGISSREDYYYRRAYVDAFRAIEAAQAHPEVAGSNVIVTGISQGGGLAIAAAGLAAGRLDGVIAVMADVPFLQDFPRSIDLAARGPYPEIATFLKRHRHDYDNVLAVLNYFDGVHLARRCAVPALYSAAGMDDVCPASGVYASFNGYGSEAPAPPAKEMEYYRFNNHEGGQEHHWLRQLHYVANLLAE
;
A
#
# COMPACT_ATOMS: atom_id res chain seq x y z
N MET A 1 12.22 5.08 22.00
CA MET A 1 12.67 3.67 21.93
C MET A 1 14.16 3.65 21.60
N PRO A 2 15.00 2.80 22.20
CA PRO A 2 16.36 2.59 21.69
C PRO A 2 16.33 1.84 20.35
N LEU A 3 17.45 1.82 19.63
CA LEU A 3 17.65 0.88 18.51
C LEU A 3 17.54 -0.56 19.06
N PHE A 4 16.72 -1.40 18.43
CA PHE A 4 16.42 -2.76 18.91
C PHE A 4 16.59 -3.85 17.85
N ASP A 5 16.55 -3.49 16.56
CA ASP A 5 16.79 -4.40 15.44
C ASP A 5 18.30 -4.46 15.09
N MET A 6 18.62 -5.16 14.00
CA MET A 6 19.98 -5.27 13.47
C MET A 6 20.61 -3.89 13.20
N PRO A 7 21.93 -3.74 13.42
CA PRO A 7 22.65 -2.55 12.97
C PRO A 7 22.47 -2.29 11.46
N VAL A 8 22.43 -1.02 11.06
CA VAL A 8 22.17 -0.63 9.66
C VAL A 8 23.07 -1.30 8.62
N GLU A 9 24.32 -1.58 8.95
CA GLU A 9 25.24 -2.26 8.04
C GLU A 9 24.81 -3.71 7.75
N GLN A 10 24.18 -4.38 8.71
CA GLN A 10 23.60 -5.71 8.51
C GLN A 10 22.28 -5.62 7.72
N LEU A 11 21.46 -4.59 8.01
CA LEU A 11 20.19 -4.35 7.31
C LEU A 11 20.38 -4.21 5.80
N ARG A 12 21.43 -3.49 5.36
CA ARG A 12 21.75 -3.26 3.93
C ARG A 12 21.98 -4.52 3.11
N SER A 13 22.28 -5.65 3.75
CA SER A 13 22.49 -6.95 3.08
C SER A 13 21.51 -8.02 3.56
N TYR A 14 20.55 -7.67 4.43
CA TYR A 14 19.60 -8.61 4.99
C TYR A 14 18.68 -9.17 3.89
N SER A 15 18.47 -10.48 3.92
CA SER A 15 17.53 -11.18 3.03
C SER A 15 16.54 -11.94 3.90
N SER A 16 15.25 -11.76 3.62
CA SER A 16 14.18 -12.45 4.36
C SER A 16 14.24 -13.96 4.14
N GLY A 17 13.96 -14.71 5.21
CA GLY A 17 13.77 -16.15 5.19
C GLY A 17 12.35 -16.60 4.78
N ALA A 18 11.44 -15.66 4.46
CA ALA A 18 10.08 -15.98 4.06
C ALA A 18 10.06 -16.85 2.78
N LYS A 19 9.18 -17.86 2.78
CA LYS A 19 9.10 -18.87 1.71
C LYS A 19 7.96 -18.52 0.77
N LYS A 20 8.31 -18.10 -0.46
CA LYS A 20 7.33 -17.86 -1.53
C LYS A 20 6.55 -19.17 -1.79
N PRO A 21 5.21 -19.17 -1.69
CA PRO A 21 4.39 -20.31 -2.07
C PRO A 21 4.65 -20.72 -3.53
N ALA A 22 4.63 -22.02 -3.82
CA ALA A 22 4.95 -22.53 -5.16
C ALA A 22 3.96 -22.06 -6.24
N ASP A 23 2.71 -21.84 -5.85
CA ASP A 23 1.60 -21.37 -6.68
C ASP A 23 1.25 -19.90 -6.41
N PHE A 24 2.16 -19.12 -5.81
CA PHE A 24 1.96 -17.70 -5.50
C PHE A 24 1.53 -16.89 -6.72
N ASP A 25 2.20 -17.08 -7.86
CA ASP A 25 1.93 -16.30 -9.06
C ASP A 25 0.57 -16.67 -9.66
N ALA A 26 0.26 -17.97 -9.72
CA ALA A 26 -1.03 -18.48 -10.17
C ALA A 26 -2.20 -17.96 -9.30
N PHE A 27 -2.05 -17.97 -7.97
CA PHE A 27 -3.04 -17.45 -7.03
C PHE A 27 -3.38 -15.97 -7.31
N TRP A 28 -2.36 -15.14 -7.53
CA TRP A 28 -2.59 -13.72 -7.82
C TRP A 28 -3.06 -13.46 -9.25
N ASP A 29 -2.65 -14.27 -10.23
CA ASP A 29 -3.19 -14.20 -11.60
C ASP A 29 -4.69 -14.51 -11.61
N GLU A 30 -5.11 -15.59 -10.96
CA GLU A 30 -6.51 -15.98 -10.82
C GLU A 30 -7.30 -14.91 -10.05
N THR A 31 -6.79 -14.46 -8.91
CA THR A 31 -7.45 -13.42 -8.09
C THR A 31 -7.68 -12.11 -8.86
N ILE A 32 -6.71 -11.66 -9.68
CA ILE A 32 -6.87 -10.44 -10.48
C ILE A 32 -7.80 -10.66 -11.68
N ALA A 33 -7.76 -11.84 -12.30
CA ALA A 33 -8.69 -12.20 -13.37
C ALA A 33 -10.14 -12.20 -12.87
N GLU A 34 -10.42 -12.86 -11.74
CA GLU A 34 -11.72 -12.87 -11.06
C GLU A 34 -12.21 -11.45 -10.75
N ALA A 35 -11.34 -10.60 -10.18
CA ALA A 35 -11.69 -9.23 -9.85
C ALA A 35 -12.08 -8.39 -11.09
N ARG A 36 -11.44 -8.65 -12.23
CA ARG A 36 -11.70 -7.97 -13.51
C ARG A 36 -12.94 -8.48 -14.24
N GLU A 37 -13.55 -9.59 -13.82
CA GLU A 37 -14.88 -10.01 -14.32
C GLU A 37 -15.97 -9.00 -13.96
N PHE A 38 -15.77 -8.25 -12.87
CA PHE A 38 -16.65 -7.15 -12.49
C PHE A 38 -16.22 -5.86 -13.22
N PRO A 39 -17.16 -5.19 -13.93
CA PRO A 39 -16.90 -3.88 -14.53
C PRO A 39 -16.37 -2.90 -13.48
N LEU A 40 -15.38 -2.08 -13.85
CA LEU A 40 -14.76 -1.14 -12.92
C LEU A 40 -15.74 -0.08 -12.42
N ASP A 41 -16.67 0.34 -13.29
CA ASP A 41 -17.72 1.33 -13.00
C ASP A 41 -17.22 2.55 -12.20
N ALA A 42 -16.03 3.03 -12.57
CA ALA A 42 -15.40 4.16 -11.91
C ALA A 42 -16.22 5.45 -12.16
N SER A 43 -16.57 6.13 -11.08
CA SER A 43 -17.34 7.37 -11.10
C SER A 43 -16.66 8.46 -10.28
N PHE A 44 -16.72 9.69 -10.77
CA PHE A 44 -16.09 10.86 -10.16
C PHE A 44 -17.12 11.98 -10.05
N ALA A 45 -17.73 12.13 -8.88
CA ALA A 45 -18.75 13.14 -8.64
C ALA A 45 -18.12 14.39 -8.00
N PRO A 46 -18.17 15.57 -8.63
CA PRO A 46 -17.68 16.81 -8.01
C PRO A 46 -18.29 17.04 -6.63
N VAL A 47 -17.49 17.48 -5.68
CA VAL A 47 -17.92 17.74 -4.30
C VAL A 47 -17.32 19.04 -3.77
N GLU A 48 -18.11 19.78 -2.99
CA GLU A 48 -17.66 21.00 -2.33
C GLU A 48 -16.65 20.68 -1.22
N ASN A 49 -15.48 21.32 -1.27
CA ASN A 49 -14.38 21.13 -0.32
C ASN A 49 -13.97 22.43 0.41
N LEU A 50 -14.52 23.58 0.01
CA LEU A 50 -14.15 24.93 0.50
C LEU A 50 -12.69 25.34 0.24
N LEU A 51 -11.99 24.66 -0.68
CA LEU A 51 -10.61 24.95 -1.06
C LEU A 51 -10.58 25.56 -2.47
N PRO A 52 -10.41 26.89 -2.62
CA PRO A 52 -10.58 27.57 -3.91
C PRO A 52 -9.51 27.21 -4.96
N VAL A 53 -8.44 26.53 -4.55
CA VAL A 53 -7.32 26.13 -5.43
C VAL A 53 -7.32 24.64 -5.76
N ILE A 54 -8.28 23.86 -5.23
CA ILE A 54 -8.38 22.41 -5.43
C ILE A 54 -9.81 22.05 -5.87
N ASP A 55 -9.94 21.33 -6.98
CA ASP A 55 -11.18 20.65 -7.33
C ASP A 55 -11.18 19.25 -6.71
N SER A 56 -12.28 18.85 -6.06
CA SER A 56 -12.42 17.54 -5.42
C SER A 56 -13.56 16.75 -6.03
N PHE A 57 -13.37 15.43 -6.13
CA PHE A 57 -14.36 14.48 -6.59
C PHE A 57 -14.52 13.34 -5.60
N ASP A 58 -15.76 13.01 -5.24
CA ASP A 58 -16.11 11.76 -4.58
C ASP A 58 -15.95 10.62 -5.60
N VAL A 59 -15.06 9.69 -5.28
CA VAL A 59 -14.77 8.55 -6.13
C VAL A 59 -15.56 7.33 -5.66
N SER A 60 -16.06 6.54 -6.61
CA SER A 60 -16.39 5.14 -6.39
C SER A 60 -15.93 4.27 -7.55
N PHE A 61 -15.50 3.04 -7.25
CA PHE A 61 -15.16 2.02 -8.25
C PHE A 61 -15.37 0.62 -7.68
N ALA A 62 -15.46 -0.39 -8.55
CA ALA A 62 -15.58 -1.79 -8.16
C ALA A 62 -14.22 -2.42 -7.83
N GLY A 63 -14.04 -2.78 -6.57
CA GLY A 63 -12.89 -3.52 -6.04
C GLY A 63 -13.11 -5.03 -6.02
N PHE A 64 -12.58 -5.71 -4.99
CA PHE A 64 -12.71 -7.15 -4.82
C PHE A 64 -14.18 -7.61 -4.79
N GLY A 65 -14.52 -8.60 -5.62
CA GLY A 65 -15.85 -9.18 -5.72
C GLY A 65 -16.94 -8.19 -6.16
N GLY A 66 -16.56 -7.10 -6.85
CA GLY A 66 -17.48 -6.05 -7.27
C GLY A 66 -17.91 -5.09 -6.14
N ALA A 67 -17.32 -5.19 -4.95
CA ALA A 67 -17.64 -4.30 -3.84
C ALA A 67 -17.25 -2.85 -4.18
N THR A 68 -18.12 -1.89 -3.85
CA THR A 68 -17.85 -0.47 -4.06
C THR A 68 -16.79 0.04 -3.08
N ILE A 69 -15.70 0.57 -3.63
CA ILE A 69 -14.62 1.23 -2.89
C ILE A 69 -14.73 2.73 -3.08
N LYS A 70 -14.59 3.49 -2.00
CA LYS A 70 -14.63 4.95 -2.00
C LYS A 70 -13.23 5.54 -2.13
N GLY A 71 -13.16 6.81 -2.48
CA GLY A 71 -11.91 7.57 -2.49
C GLY A 71 -12.14 9.04 -2.71
N TRP A 72 -11.06 9.81 -2.74
CA TRP A 72 -11.06 11.19 -3.19
C TRP A 72 -10.12 11.33 -4.38
N LEU A 73 -10.53 12.13 -5.36
CA LEU A 73 -9.62 12.65 -6.38
C LEU A 73 -9.54 14.16 -6.20
N HIS A 74 -8.34 14.68 -6.00
CA HIS A 74 -8.05 16.10 -5.95
C HIS A 74 -7.23 16.52 -7.16
N LEU A 75 -7.67 17.59 -7.82
CA LEU A 75 -6.98 18.18 -8.97
C LEU A 75 -6.68 19.66 -8.68
N PRO A 76 -5.55 20.21 -9.16
CA PRO A 76 -5.30 21.65 -9.10
C PRO A 76 -6.38 22.41 -9.87
N ALA A 77 -7.07 23.37 -9.23
CA ALA A 77 -8.12 24.16 -9.89
C ALA A 77 -7.59 25.05 -11.03
N THR A 78 -6.28 25.31 -11.06
CA THR A 78 -5.59 26.14 -12.06
C THR A 78 -5.10 25.37 -13.29
N ARG A 79 -5.38 24.06 -13.38
CA ARG A 79 -4.97 23.23 -14.52
C ARG A 79 -5.59 23.72 -15.83
N THR A 80 -4.87 23.53 -16.93
CA THR A 80 -5.34 23.97 -18.25
C THR A 80 -6.42 23.01 -18.77
N ALA A 81 -7.44 23.52 -19.43
CA ALA A 81 -8.46 22.67 -20.05
C ALA A 81 -7.82 21.69 -21.06
N GLY A 82 -8.08 20.39 -20.88
CA GLY A 82 -7.51 19.32 -21.70
C GLY A 82 -6.11 18.85 -21.27
N GLU A 83 -5.53 19.46 -20.23
CA GLU A 83 -4.31 18.96 -19.60
C GLU A 83 -4.56 17.61 -18.91
N LYS A 84 -3.61 16.69 -19.04
CA LYS A 84 -3.61 15.42 -18.33
C LYS A 84 -2.49 15.40 -17.32
N LEU A 85 -2.84 15.25 -16.04
CA LEU A 85 -1.90 15.33 -14.94
C LEU A 85 -1.34 13.95 -14.60
N PRO A 86 -0.02 13.81 -14.33
CA PRO A 86 0.50 12.66 -13.61
C PRO A 86 -0.27 12.51 -12.29
N VAL A 87 -0.54 11.26 -11.91
CA VAL A 87 -1.34 10.96 -10.71
C VAL A 87 -0.48 10.30 -9.65
N VAL A 88 -0.61 10.79 -8.43
CA VAL A 88 -0.12 10.13 -7.23
C VAL A 88 -1.30 9.47 -6.53
N ILE A 89 -1.28 8.14 -6.48
CA ILE A 89 -2.26 7.32 -5.79
C ILE A 89 -1.74 7.04 -4.38
N GLN A 90 -2.45 7.55 -3.38
CA GLN A 90 -2.12 7.44 -1.96
C GLN A 90 -2.96 6.33 -1.33
N TYR A 91 -2.27 5.36 -0.73
CA TYR A 91 -2.86 4.34 0.13
C TYR A 91 -2.65 4.69 1.60
N ILE A 92 -3.52 4.15 2.46
CA ILE A 92 -3.73 4.66 3.83
C ILE A 92 -3.18 3.69 4.88
N GLY A 93 -2.62 4.27 5.95
CA GLY A 93 -2.14 3.56 7.13
C GLY A 93 -3.25 2.78 7.86
N TYR A 94 -2.84 1.81 8.69
CA TYR A 94 -3.77 0.93 9.40
C TYR A 94 -4.76 1.71 10.27
N SER A 95 -5.99 1.23 10.34
CA SER A 95 -7.20 1.83 10.93
C SER A 95 -7.75 3.10 10.24
N GLY A 96 -6.97 3.74 9.36
CA GLY A 96 -7.37 4.97 8.69
C GLY A 96 -8.32 4.77 7.52
N GLY A 97 -8.94 5.85 7.09
CA GLY A 97 -9.73 5.95 5.87
C GLY A 97 -9.44 7.26 5.14
N ARG A 98 -10.15 7.49 4.03
CA ARG A 98 -9.94 8.62 3.10
C ARG A 98 -10.04 10.02 3.72
N GLY A 99 -10.57 10.15 4.93
CA GLY A 99 -10.78 11.42 5.61
C GLY A 99 -11.90 12.25 5.01
N LEU A 100 -12.03 13.48 5.52
CA LEU A 100 -12.90 14.50 4.95
C LEU A 100 -12.26 15.09 3.69
N VAL A 101 -13.11 15.52 2.75
CA VAL A 101 -12.69 15.99 1.41
C VAL A 101 -11.65 17.12 1.39
N GLN A 102 -11.61 17.97 2.41
CA GLN A 102 -10.66 19.09 2.51
C GLN A 102 -9.31 18.69 3.14
N GLN A 103 -9.18 17.45 3.60
CA GLN A 103 -7.96 16.93 4.20
C GLN A 103 -7.03 16.35 3.11
N ASP A 104 -5.73 16.35 3.40
CA ASP A 104 -4.67 15.78 2.56
C ASP A 104 -4.75 16.10 1.06
N THR A 105 -4.49 17.35 0.71
CA THR A 105 -4.42 17.83 -0.67
C THR A 105 -2.99 18.09 -1.14
N ALA A 106 -1.97 17.58 -0.43
CA ALA A 106 -0.58 17.98 -0.60
C ALA A 106 -0.04 17.75 -2.02
N TRP A 107 -0.33 16.59 -2.62
CA TRP A 107 0.07 16.30 -4.01
C TRP A 107 -0.66 17.17 -5.03
N ALA A 108 -1.94 17.50 -4.80
CA ALA A 108 -2.68 18.43 -5.65
C ALA A 108 -2.15 19.87 -5.53
N GLN A 109 -1.75 20.30 -4.34
CA GLN A 109 -1.04 21.57 -4.15
C GLN A 109 0.31 21.59 -4.86
N ALA A 110 0.95 20.43 -5.01
CA ALA A 110 2.21 20.26 -5.75
C ALA A 110 2.02 20.12 -7.28
N GLY A 111 0.79 20.21 -7.79
CA GLY A 111 0.49 20.21 -9.23
C GLY A 111 0.14 18.84 -9.84
N TYR A 112 -0.05 17.81 -9.02
CA TYR A 112 -0.38 16.46 -9.48
C TYR A 112 -1.86 16.13 -9.28
N ALA A 113 -2.40 15.16 -10.02
CA ALA A 113 -3.64 14.54 -9.58
C ALA A 113 -3.36 13.73 -8.30
N HIS A 114 -4.15 13.91 -7.25
CA HIS A 114 -4.00 13.18 -5.99
C HIS A 114 -5.21 12.28 -5.77
N PHE A 115 -5.03 10.97 -5.93
CA PHE A 115 -6.08 9.98 -5.72
C PHE A 115 -5.85 9.29 -4.38
N ILE A 116 -6.77 9.43 -3.44
CA ILE A 116 -6.72 8.76 -2.13
C ILE A 116 -7.72 7.61 -2.16
N MET A 117 -7.22 6.37 -2.07
CA MET A 117 -8.10 5.20 -1.97
C MET A 117 -8.51 4.97 -0.52
N ASP A 118 -9.81 4.95 -0.24
CA ASP A 118 -10.32 4.56 1.07
C ASP A 118 -10.07 3.08 1.35
N THR A 119 -9.99 2.70 2.62
CA THR A 119 -9.60 1.34 3.00
C THR A 119 -10.79 0.56 3.55
N ARG A 120 -11.17 -0.53 2.87
CA ARG A 120 -12.36 -1.33 3.22
C ARG A 120 -12.41 -1.74 4.70
N GLY A 121 -13.52 -1.45 5.36
CA GLY A 121 -13.78 -1.80 6.75
C GLY A 121 -12.86 -1.12 7.76
N GLN A 122 -12.08 -0.10 7.35
CA GLN A 122 -11.26 0.75 8.21
C GLN A 122 -11.91 2.14 8.33
N GLY A 123 -11.14 3.15 8.73
CA GLY A 123 -11.68 4.49 9.03
C GLY A 123 -12.16 4.67 10.47
N TYR A 124 -11.80 3.74 11.36
CA TYR A 124 -12.18 3.77 12.78
C TYR A 124 -11.05 4.29 13.69
N GLY A 125 -9.85 4.51 13.16
CA GLY A 125 -8.71 5.07 13.86
C GLY A 125 -7.86 5.96 12.95
N GLY A 126 -7.43 7.11 13.43
CA GLY A 126 -6.82 8.12 12.55
C GLY A 126 -7.89 8.92 11.79
N LEU A 127 -7.91 8.82 10.46
CA LEU A 127 -8.89 9.52 9.60
C LEU A 127 -10.15 8.67 9.35
N LEU A 128 -11.27 9.35 9.13
CA LEU A 128 -12.58 8.73 8.83
C LEU A 128 -12.52 7.91 7.52
N GLY A 129 -13.28 6.82 7.46
CA GLY A 129 -13.48 6.03 6.24
C GLY A 129 -14.96 5.72 6.03
N ASP A 130 -15.33 5.47 4.78
CA ASP A 130 -16.71 5.30 4.31
C ASP A 130 -16.93 3.98 3.56
N THR A 131 -15.86 3.20 3.33
CA THR A 131 -15.90 1.92 2.61
C THR A 131 -16.12 0.75 3.55
N ALA A 132 -17.19 -0.02 3.36
CA ALA A 132 -17.44 -1.25 4.12
C ALA A 132 -16.58 -2.44 3.62
N ASP A 133 -16.37 -3.46 4.48
CA ASP A 133 -15.90 -4.78 4.06
C ASP A 133 -17.05 -5.80 4.18
N PRO A 134 -17.82 -6.07 3.12
CA PRO A 134 -19.02 -6.92 3.18
C PRO A 134 -18.72 -8.42 3.12
N HIS A 135 -17.45 -8.83 3.13
CA HIS A 135 -17.06 -10.21 2.92
C HIS A 135 -17.51 -11.12 4.07
N ALA A 136 -18.14 -12.27 3.75
CA ALA A 136 -18.69 -13.19 4.73
C ALA A 136 -17.65 -13.69 5.75
N SER A 137 -16.40 -13.87 5.31
CA SER A 137 -15.32 -14.32 6.20
C SER A 137 -14.94 -13.32 7.30
N ALA A 138 -15.40 -12.06 7.19
CA ALA A 138 -15.18 -11.04 8.21
C ALA A 138 -15.79 -11.41 9.58
N GLY A 139 -16.73 -12.36 9.62
CA GLY A 139 -17.38 -12.84 10.83
C GLY A 139 -16.79 -14.12 11.46
N HIS A 140 -15.70 -14.69 10.93
CA HIS A 140 -15.06 -15.88 11.51
C HIS A 140 -14.23 -15.57 12.77
N VAL A 141 -13.73 -16.61 13.44
CA VAL A 141 -12.85 -16.47 14.61
C VAL A 141 -11.56 -15.73 14.21
N ALA A 142 -11.32 -14.60 14.86
CA ALA A 142 -10.15 -13.75 14.67
C ALA A 142 -9.84 -13.00 15.97
N TYR A 143 -8.63 -12.49 16.11
CA TYR A 143 -8.29 -11.48 17.11
C TYR A 143 -8.96 -10.14 16.75
N PRO A 144 -9.35 -9.29 17.73
CA PRO A 144 -9.87 -7.96 17.44
C PRO A 144 -8.89 -7.14 16.56
N GLY A 145 -9.33 -6.83 15.34
CA GLY A 145 -8.51 -6.19 14.33
C GLY A 145 -8.71 -6.83 12.94
N LEU A 146 -7.71 -6.70 12.08
CA LEU A 146 -7.75 -7.12 10.68
C LEU A 146 -6.66 -8.14 10.34
N MET A 147 -5.57 -8.16 11.11
CA MET A 147 -4.41 -8.99 10.79
C MET A 147 -4.66 -10.49 10.90
N THR A 148 -5.78 -10.89 11.49
CA THR A 148 -6.18 -12.31 11.61
C THR A 148 -7.55 -12.58 11.01
N ARG A 149 -8.15 -11.58 10.35
CA ARG A 149 -9.48 -11.71 9.73
C ARG A 149 -9.37 -12.58 8.47
N GLY A 150 -9.98 -13.77 8.54
CA GLY A 150 -9.92 -14.78 7.48
C GLY A 150 -8.59 -15.51 7.36
N ILE A 151 -7.70 -15.43 8.37
CA ILE A 151 -6.32 -15.94 8.27
C ILE A 151 -6.19 -17.47 8.18
N SER A 152 -7.28 -18.22 8.31
CA SER A 152 -7.32 -19.66 8.14
C SER A 152 -7.25 -20.11 6.68
N SER A 153 -7.44 -19.20 5.72
CA SER A 153 -7.43 -19.49 4.28
C SER A 153 -6.90 -18.30 3.51
N ARG A 154 -6.05 -18.55 2.50
CA ARG A 154 -5.58 -17.49 1.59
C ARG A 154 -6.74 -16.85 0.81
N GLU A 155 -7.80 -17.60 0.55
CA GLU A 155 -8.96 -17.09 -0.21
C GLU A 155 -9.75 -16.05 0.58
N ASP A 156 -9.78 -16.21 1.91
CA ASP A 156 -10.60 -15.44 2.82
C ASP A 156 -9.85 -14.32 3.54
N TYR A 157 -8.53 -14.31 3.46
CA TYR A 157 -7.69 -13.38 4.21
C TYR A 157 -7.94 -11.93 3.78
N TYR A 158 -8.03 -11.03 4.77
CA TYR A 158 -8.39 -9.63 4.56
C TYR A 158 -7.57 -8.92 3.47
N TYR A 159 -6.25 -9.11 3.47
CA TYR A 159 -5.39 -8.43 2.51
C TYR A 159 -5.49 -8.95 1.08
N ARG A 160 -6.11 -10.10 0.81
CA ARG A 160 -6.50 -10.47 -0.57
C ARG A 160 -7.40 -9.39 -1.17
N ARG A 161 -8.39 -8.96 -0.38
CA ARG A 161 -9.39 -7.98 -0.80
C ARG A 161 -8.80 -6.58 -0.88
N ALA A 162 -8.05 -6.16 0.15
CA ALA A 162 -7.43 -4.84 0.17
C ALA A 162 -6.37 -4.67 -0.93
N TYR A 163 -5.60 -5.70 -1.27
CA TYR A 163 -4.61 -5.64 -2.35
C TYR A 163 -5.28 -5.57 -3.72
N VAL A 164 -6.38 -6.30 -3.92
CA VAL A 164 -7.19 -6.18 -5.14
C VAL A 164 -7.77 -4.78 -5.27
N ASP A 165 -8.33 -4.19 -4.21
CA ASP A 165 -8.81 -2.80 -4.26
C ASP A 165 -7.70 -1.83 -4.63
N ALA A 166 -6.51 -2.00 -4.05
CA ALA A 166 -5.35 -1.17 -4.34
C ALA A 166 -4.93 -1.26 -5.81
N PHE A 167 -4.93 -2.47 -6.39
CA PHE A 167 -4.72 -2.67 -7.82
C PHE A 167 -5.81 -1.99 -8.66
N ARG A 168 -7.09 -2.19 -8.30
CA ARG A 168 -8.24 -1.62 -9.00
C ARG A 168 -8.29 -0.09 -8.90
N ALA A 169 -7.72 0.51 -7.86
CA ALA A 169 -7.57 1.96 -7.73
C ALA A 169 -6.64 2.55 -8.80
N ILE A 170 -5.63 1.79 -9.27
CA ILE A 170 -4.80 2.21 -10.41
C ILE A 170 -5.66 2.33 -11.66
N GLU A 171 -6.46 1.29 -11.96
CA GLU A 171 -7.37 1.31 -13.10
C GLU A 171 -8.41 2.43 -12.97
N ALA A 172 -8.92 2.68 -11.77
CA ALA A 172 -9.86 3.77 -11.50
C ALA A 172 -9.22 5.13 -11.80
N ALA A 173 -8.03 5.41 -11.26
CA ALA A 173 -7.32 6.66 -11.53
C ALA A 173 -7.06 6.84 -13.04
N GLN A 174 -6.65 5.78 -13.74
CA GLN A 174 -6.40 5.79 -15.20
C GLN A 174 -7.66 6.05 -16.04
N ALA A 175 -8.86 5.77 -15.50
CA ALA A 175 -10.13 6.01 -16.18
C ALA A 175 -10.55 7.50 -16.17
N HIS A 176 -9.95 8.35 -15.33
CA HIS A 176 -10.30 9.77 -15.29
C HIS A 176 -9.72 10.52 -16.50
N PRO A 177 -10.52 11.31 -17.24
CA PRO A 177 -10.07 11.94 -18.49
C PRO A 177 -8.94 12.96 -18.33
N GLU A 178 -8.83 13.58 -17.15
CA GLU A 178 -7.78 14.57 -16.82
C GLU A 178 -6.56 13.94 -16.13
N VAL A 179 -6.52 12.61 -16.01
CA VAL A 179 -5.34 11.87 -15.53
C VAL A 179 -4.54 11.36 -16.72
N ALA A 180 -3.22 11.57 -16.67
CA ALA A 180 -2.28 10.94 -17.55
C ALA A 180 -2.08 9.49 -17.08
N GLY A 181 -2.91 8.57 -17.57
CA GLY A 181 -2.89 7.16 -17.14
C GLY A 181 -1.57 6.42 -17.40
N SER A 182 -0.67 6.98 -18.21
CA SER A 182 0.70 6.48 -18.41
C SER A 182 1.69 6.91 -17.31
N ASN A 183 1.30 7.82 -16.43
CA ASN A 183 2.17 8.47 -15.44
C ASN A 183 1.56 8.32 -14.03
N VAL A 184 1.45 7.08 -13.56
CA VAL A 184 0.90 6.72 -12.25
C VAL A 184 2.03 6.44 -11.27
N ILE A 185 2.01 7.15 -10.14
CA ILE A 185 2.90 6.90 -9.01
C ILE A 185 2.04 6.38 -7.86
N VAL A 186 2.44 5.27 -7.24
CA VAL A 186 1.76 4.76 -6.05
C VAL A 186 2.57 5.07 -4.80
N THR A 187 1.91 5.50 -3.74
CA THR A 187 2.57 5.89 -2.49
C THR A 187 1.80 5.47 -1.25
N GLY A 188 2.49 5.33 -0.14
CA GLY A 188 1.85 5.15 1.16
C GLY A 188 2.83 4.97 2.31
N ILE A 189 2.30 5.20 3.52
CA ILE A 189 3.02 5.00 4.78
C ILE A 189 2.47 3.81 5.56
N SER A 190 3.34 3.01 6.17
CA SER A 190 2.95 1.86 6.99
C SER A 190 2.11 0.87 6.17
N GLN A 191 0.86 0.60 6.55
CA GLN A 191 -0.07 -0.20 5.72
C GLN A 191 -0.16 0.35 4.30
N GLY A 192 -0.22 1.67 4.12
CA GLY A 192 -0.25 2.30 2.81
C GLY A 192 0.99 1.95 1.98
N GLY A 193 2.17 1.89 2.60
CA GLY A 193 3.41 1.49 1.91
C GLY A 193 3.37 0.02 1.48
N GLY A 194 2.83 -0.85 2.33
CA GLY A 194 2.57 -2.25 1.98
C GLY A 194 1.57 -2.39 0.82
N LEU A 195 0.49 -1.60 0.82
CA LEU A 195 -0.49 -1.54 -0.26
C LEU A 195 0.12 -1.00 -1.56
N ALA A 196 1.00 0.00 -1.49
CA ALA A 196 1.70 0.55 -2.65
C ALA A 196 2.59 -0.52 -3.32
N ILE A 197 3.37 -1.26 -2.52
CA ILE A 197 4.20 -2.37 -2.99
C ILE A 197 3.33 -3.47 -3.61
N ALA A 198 2.26 -3.87 -2.91
CA ALA A 198 1.33 -4.89 -3.41
C ALA A 198 0.70 -4.49 -4.74
N ALA A 199 0.15 -3.27 -4.84
CA ALA A 199 -0.48 -2.76 -6.04
C ALA A 199 0.49 -2.74 -7.23
N ALA A 200 1.72 -2.25 -7.04
CA ALA A 200 2.74 -2.24 -8.08
C ALA A 200 3.22 -3.64 -8.49
N GLY A 201 3.42 -4.55 -7.52
CA GLY A 201 3.81 -5.93 -7.79
C GLY A 201 2.72 -6.74 -8.50
N LEU A 202 1.45 -6.40 -8.27
CA LEU A 202 0.30 -6.96 -8.97
C LEU A 202 0.08 -6.31 -10.35
N ALA A 203 0.37 -5.03 -10.50
CA ALA A 203 0.35 -4.31 -11.77
C ALA A 203 1.44 -4.80 -12.73
N ALA A 204 2.62 -5.20 -12.22
CA ALA A 204 3.72 -5.70 -13.02
C ALA A 204 3.28 -6.86 -13.94
N GLY A 205 3.38 -6.62 -15.26
CA GLY A 205 2.97 -7.57 -16.30
C GLY A 205 1.46 -7.66 -16.56
N ARG A 206 0.63 -6.89 -15.84
CA ARG A 206 -0.85 -6.90 -15.95
C ARG A 206 -1.48 -5.54 -16.27
N LEU A 207 -0.76 -4.46 -16.01
CA LEU A 207 -1.23 -3.09 -16.20
C LEU A 207 -0.03 -2.17 -16.47
N ASP A 208 -0.14 -1.37 -17.52
CA ASP A 208 0.87 -0.37 -17.89
C ASP A 208 0.63 0.96 -17.17
N GLY A 209 1.61 1.86 -17.23
CA GLY A 209 1.48 3.26 -16.79
C GLY A 209 1.83 3.53 -15.34
N VAL A 210 2.10 2.50 -14.52
CA VAL A 210 2.79 2.70 -13.24
C VAL A 210 4.25 3.03 -13.52
N ILE A 211 4.75 4.13 -12.97
CA ILE A 211 6.11 4.63 -13.22
C ILE A 211 6.98 4.70 -11.97
N ALA A 212 6.40 4.69 -10.77
CA ALA A 212 7.17 4.60 -9.54
C ALA A 212 6.36 4.14 -8.31
N VAL A 213 7.08 3.67 -7.30
CA VAL A 213 6.57 3.35 -5.96
C VAL A 213 7.27 4.21 -4.92
N MET A 214 6.52 4.86 -4.03
CA MET A 214 7.07 5.53 -2.85
C MET A 214 6.53 4.84 -1.58
N ALA A 215 7.35 4.00 -0.95
CA ALA A 215 6.93 3.16 0.17
C ALA A 215 7.60 3.57 1.48
N ASP A 216 6.83 4.21 2.35
CA ASP A 216 7.33 4.75 3.61
C ASP A 216 7.09 3.81 4.78
N VAL A 217 8.16 3.47 5.51
CA VAL A 217 8.16 2.54 6.64
C VAL A 217 7.16 1.38 6.44
N PRO A 218 7.24 0.67 5.30
CA PRO A 218 6.15 -0.19 4.84
C PRO A 218 5.86 -1.31 5.84
N PHE A 219 4.60 -1.42 6.20
CA PHE A 219 4.02 -2.55 6.93
C PHE A 219 3.79 -3.74 5.98
N LEU A 220 3.43 -4.90 6.53
CA LEU A 220 3.15 -6.15 5.78
C LEU A 220 4.38 -6.72 5.07
N GLN A 221 5.58 -6.49 5.62
CA GLN A 221 6.85 -6.95 5.09
C GLN A 221 7.49 -7.96 6.05
N ASP A 222 7.99 -9.08 5.51
CA ASP A 222 8.72 -10.12 6.24
C ASP A 222 7.97 -10.56 7.50
N PHE A 223 6.75 -11.10 7.32
CA PHE A 223 5.86 -11.47 8.43
C PHE A 223 6.55 -12.31 9.51
N PRO A 224 7.33 -13.36 9.19
CA PRO A 224 8.02 -14.15 10.22
C PRO A 224 8.91 -13.28 11.11
N ARG A 225 9.74 -12.41 10.50
CA ARG A 225 10.64 -11.50 11.21
C ARG A 225 9.88 -10.44 12.00
N SER A 226 8.86 -9.87 11.38
CA SER A 226 8.09 -8.76 11.95
C SER A 226 7.23 -9.18 13.14
N ILE A 227 6.63 -10.37 13.11
CA ILE A 227 5.87 -10.94 14.24
C ILE A 227 6.76 -11.12 15.48
N ASP A 228 8.03 -11.50 15.29
CA ASP A 228 8.98 -11.72 16.38
C ASP A 228 9.48 -10.42 17.02
N LEU A 229 9.49 -9.32 16.27
CA LEU A 229 10.16 -8.07 16.65
C LEU A 229 9.23 -6.92 17.03
N ALA A 230 8.13 -6.75 16.30
CA ALA A 230 7.28 -5.58 16.44
C ALA A 230 6.61 -5.56 17.83
N ALA A 231 6.88 -4.51 18.60
CA ALA A 231 6.35 -4.35 19.95
C ALA A 231 5.00 -3.61 19.95
N ARG A 232 4.73 -2.81 18.92
CA ARG A 232 3.51 -2.01 18.76
C ARG A 232 2.89 -2.23 17.37
N GLY A 233 1.72 -1.62 17.16
CA GLY A 233 1.01 -1.70 15.90
C GLY A 233 0.31 -3.04 15.68
N PRO A 234 0.03 -3.41 14.42
CA PRO A 234 -0.88 -4.53 14.15
C PRO A 234 -0.24 -5.92 14.15
N TYR A 235 1.08 -6.08 13.95
CA TYR A 235 1.73 -7.41 14.04
C TYR A 235 1.44 -8.15 15.37
N PRO A 236 1.42 -7.48 16.55
CA PRO A 236 0.96 -8.06 17.81
C PRO A 236 -0.42 -8.73 17.79
N GLU A 237 -1.33 -8.36 16.88
CA GLU A 237 -2.62 -9.05 16.72
C GLU A 237 -2.42 -10.53 16.35
N ILE A 238 -1.48 -10.81 15.44
CA ILE A 238 -1.14 -12.17 14.98
C ILE A 238 -0.49 -12.95 16.12
N ALA A 239 0.51 -12.36 16.77
CA ALA A 239 1.18 -12.99 17.92
C ALA A 239 0.17 -13.30 19.05
N THR A 240 -0.78 -12.39 19.30
CA THR A 240 -1.78 -12.58 20.36
C THR A 240 -2.83 -13.63 20.00
N PHE A 241 -3.22 -13.73 18.72
CA PHE A 241 -4.03 -14.84 18.22
C PHE A 241 -3.32 -16.18 18.45
N LEU A 242 -2.05 -16.29 18.03
CA LEU A 242 -1.25 -17.51 18.14
C LEU A 242 -0.97 -17.93 19.60
N LYS A 243 -0.98 -17.00 20.57
CA LYS A 243 -0.94 -17.35 22.01
C LYS A 243 -2.10 -18.25 22.42
N ARG A 244 -3.25 -18.18 21.75
CA ARG A 244 -4.41 -19.05 21.96
C ARG A 244 -4.43 -20.21 20.97
N HIS A 245 -4.04 -19.94 19.74
CA HIS A 245 -3.98 -20.87 18.60
C HIS A 245 -2.58 -21.45 18.39
N ARG A 246 -2.03 -22.09 19.43
CA ARG A 246 -0.58 -22.41 19.53
C ARG A 246 -0.05 -23.37 18.45
N HIS A 247 -0.93 -24.18 17.86
CA HIS A 247 -0.55 -25.16 16.85
C HIS A 247 -0.72 -24.63 15.41
N ASP A 248 -1.20 -23.40 15.26
CA ASP A 248 -1.55 -22.83 13.96
C ASP A 248 -0.43 -21.98 13.34
N TYR A 249 0.73 -21.85 13.99
CA TYR A 249 1.82 -20.97 13.52
C TYR A 249 2.23 -21.24 12.06
N ASP A 250 2.54 -22.49 11.73
CA ASP A 250 2.97 -22.87 10.38
C ASP A 250 1.85 -22.67 9.35
N ASN A 251 0.60 -22.97 9.72
CA ASN A 251 -0.56 -22.76 8.84
C ASN A 251 -0.81 -21.27 8.59
N VAL A 252 -0.74 -20.45 9.64
CA VAL A 252 -0.89 -19.00 9.56
C VAL A 252 0.23 -18.39 8.71
N LEU A 253 1.49 -18.80 8.91
CA LEU A 253 2.59 -18.35 8.07
C LEU A 253 2.41 -18.78 6.61
N ALA A 254 1.92 -19.99 6.35
CA ALA A 254 1.65 -20.44 4.98
C ALA A 254 0.63 -19.54 4.27
N VAL A 255 -0.39 -19.04 4.98
CA VAL A 255 -1.33 -18.04 4.45
C VAL A 255 -0.65 -16.68 4.27
N LEU A 256 0.04 -16.19 5.31
CA LEU A 256 0.69 -14.87 5.28
C LEU A 256 1.74 -14.74 4.17
N ASN A 257 2.42 -15.83 3.79
CA ASN A 257 3.38 -15.84 2.69
C ASN A 257 2.76 -15.51 1.32
N TYR A 258 1.42 -15.57 1.13
CA TYR A 258 0.78 -15.05 -0.09
C TYR A 258 0.67 -13.52 -0.09
N PHE A 259 0.71 -12.90 1.09
CA PHE A 259 0.46 -11.46 1.28
C PHE A 259 1.70 -10.70 1.78
N ASP A 260 2.80 -11.42 2.02
CA ASP A 260 4.08 -10.83 2.39
C ASP A 260 4.59 -9.93 1.26
N GLY A 261 4.73 -8.65 1.57
CA GLY A 261 5.21 -7.66 0.63
C GLY A 261 6.63 -7.94 0.13
N VAL A 262 7.43 -8.76 0.81
CA VAL A 262 8.72 -9.25 0.30
C VAL A 262 8.54 -9.97 -1.03
N HIS A 263 7.48 -10.76 -1.22
CA HIS A 263 7.27 -11.49 -2.47
C HIS A 263 6.68 -10.60 -3.57
N LEU A 264 5.81 -9.65 -3.22
CA LEU A 264 5.26 -8.67 -4.15
C LEU A 264 6.33 -7.67 -4.63
N ALA A 265 7.20 -7.22 -3.72
CA ALA A 265 8.32 -6.32 -4.02
C ALA A 265 9.26 -6.92 -5.08
N ARG A 266 9.52 -8.23 -5.05
CA ARG A 266 10.36 -8.92 -6.04
C ARG A 266 9.83 -8.77 -7.46
N ARG A 267 8.50 -8.71 -7.62
CA ARG A 267 7.81 -8.61 -8.92
C ARG A 267 7.79 -7.19 -9.48
N CYS A 268 7.95 -6.17 -8.64
CA CYS A 268 7.89 -4.78 -9.09
C CYS A 268 8.97 -4.47 -10.13
N ALA A 269 8.61 -3.78 -11.22
CA ALA A 269 9.52 -3.49 -12.34
C ALA A 269 9.81 -1.99 -12.54
N VAL A 270 9.29 -1.14 -11.65
CA VAL A 270 9.37 0.33 -11.76
C VAL A 270 10.28 0.90 -10.67
N PRO A 271 10.89 2.08 -10.89
CA PRO A 271 11.66 2.78 -9.87
C PRO A 271 10.97 2.88 -8.51
N ALA A 272 11.75 2.90 -7.43
CA ALA A 272 11.20 3.07 -6.09
C ALA A 272 12.01 3.98 -5.17
N LEU A 273 11.29 4.72 -4.32
CA LEU A 273 11.82 5.43 -3.16
C LEU A 273 11.23 4.79 -1.90
N TYR A 274 12.09 4.27 -1.02
CA TYR A 274 11.71 3.74 0.28
C TYR A 274 12.15 4.67 1.40
N SER A 275 11.46 4.59 2.53
CA SER A 275 12.02 5.03 3.81
C SER A 275 11.94 3.96 4.89
N ALA A 276 12.93 3.95 5.78
CA ALA A 276 12.99 3.11 6.96
C ALA A 276 13.42 3.93 8.17
N ALA A 277 12.97 3.53 9.37
CA ALA A 277 13.29 4.22 10.60
C ALA A 277 13.91 3.26 11.63
N GLY A 278 15.02 3.68 12.23
CA GLY A 278 15.88 2.80 13.03
C GLY A 278 15.29 2.40 14.38
N MET A 279 14.40 3.22 14.93
CA MET A 279 13.72 2.96 16.21
C MET A 279 12.26 2.55 16.01
N ASP A 280 11.82 2.27 14.78
CA ASP A 280 10.44 1.89 14.46
C ASP A 280 10.10 0.52 15.03
N ASP A 281 9.32 0.53 16.12
CA ASP A 281 8.83 -0.66 16.83
C ASP A 281 7.44 -1.10 16.37
N VAL A 282 6.93 -0.53 15.27
CA VAL A 282 5.70 -0.93 14.56
C VAL A 282 6.05 -1.68 13.27
N CYS A 283 6.93 -1.10 12.45
CA CYS A 283 7.47 -1.72 11.23
C CYS A 283 9.00 -1.84 11.37
N PRO A 284 9.49 -2.93 12.01
CA PRO A 284 10.92 -3.11 12.25
C PRO A 284 11.74 -2.97 10.97
N ALA A 285 12.86 -2.26 11.06
CA ALA A 285 13.68 -1.91 9.90
C ALA A 285 14.12 -3.15 9.10
N SER A 286 14.35 -4.30 9.73
CA SER A 286 14.67 -5.54 9.01
C SER A 286 13.58 -6.00 8.05
N GLY A 287 12.30 -5.87 8.40
CA GLY A 287 11.20 -6.17 7.49
C GLY A 287 11.17 -5.23 6.29
N VAL A 288 11.37 -3.93 6.53
CA VAL A 288 11.46 -2.92 5.46
C VAL A 288 12.64 -3.24 4.52
N TYR A 289 13.83 -3.47 5.08
CA TYR A 289 15.02 -3.81 4.28
C TYR A 289 14.89 -5.14 3.54
N ALA A 290 14.20 -6.14 4.08
CA ALA A 290 13.94 -7.39 3.35
C ALA A 290 13.20 -7.15 2.03
N SER A 291 12.14 -6.32 2.07
CA SER A 291 11.38 -5.96 0.87
C SER A 291 12.22 -5.12 -0.09
N PHE A 292 12.90 -4.08 0.41
CA PHE A 292 13.77 -3.20 -0.38
C PHE A 292 14.91 -3.97 -1.05
N ASN A 293 15.62 -4.82 -0.32
CA ASN A 293 16.77 -5.56 -0.86
C ASN A 293 16.33 -6.54 -1.97
N GLY A 294 15.17 -7.18 -1.81
CA GLY A 294 14.57 -8.06 -2.83
C GLY A 294 13.84 -7.34 -3.97
N TYR A 295 13.57 -6.04 -3.84
CA TYR A 295 12.75 -5.27 -4.76
C TYR A 295 13.25 -5.39 -6.21
N GLY A 296 12.34 -5.79 -7.10
CA GLY A 296 12.53 -5.97 -8.54
C GLY A 296 13.52 -7.05 -8.97
N SER A 297 13.83 -8.01 -8.08
CA SER A 297 14.71 -9.13 -8.42
C SER A 297 14.11 -10.16 -9.39
N GLU A 298 12.79 -10.17 -9.58
CA GLU A 298 12.09 -11.01 -10.57
C GLU A 298 11.70 -10.21 -11.83
N ALA A 299 12.00 -8.91 -11.89
CA ALA A 299 11.76 -8.08 -13.07
C ALA A 299 12.77 -8.41 -14.19
N PRO A 300 12.43 -8.17 -15.48
CA PRO A 300 13.35 -8.39 -16.60
C PRO A 300 14.70 -7.65 -16.47
N ALA A 301 14.66 -6.47 -15.84
CA ALA A 301 15.82 -5.70 -15.43
C ALA A 301 15.56 -5.10 -14.04
N PRO A 302 16.55 -5.12 -13.12
CA PRO A 302 16.37 -4.50 -11.81
C PRO A 302 16.09 -3.00 -11.94
N PRO A 303 14.98 -2.48 -11.37
CA PRO A 303 14.69 -1.06 -11.39
C PRO A 303 15.61 -0.29 -10.44
N ALA A 304 15.74 1.02 -10.68
CA ALA A 304 16.38 1.92 -9.74
C ALA A 304 15.61 1.92 -8.40
N LYS A 305 16.32 1.82 -7.28
CA LYS A 305 15.71 1.87 -5.96
C LYS A 305 16.58 2.64 -4.98
N GLU A 306 15.93 3.49 -4.19
CA GLU A 306 16.56 4.34 -3.19
C GLU A 306 15.94 4.09 -1.81
N MET A 307 16.73 4.23 -0.75
CA MET A 307 16.29 4.08 0.64
C MET A 307 16.80 5.26 1.46
N GLU A 308 15.89 5.99 2.09
CA GLU A 308 16.24 6.95 3.14
C GLU A 308 16.12 6.29 4.52
N TYR A 309 17.18 6.36 5.33
CA TYR A 309 17.23 5.71 6.64
C TYR A 309 17.28 6.73 7.77
N TYR A 310 16.16 6.86 8.46
CA TYR A 310 15.98 7.76 9.59
C TYR A 310 16.41 7.08 10.89
N ARG A 311 17.70 7.16 11.20
CA ARG A 311 18.35 6.40 12.29
C ARG A 311 17.66 6.54 13.66
N PHE A 312 17.19 7.73 14.01
CA PHE A 312 16.68 8.03 15.36
C PHE A 312 15.16 8.21 15.40
N ASN A 313 14.49 8.06 14.26
CA ASN A 313 13.04 8.14 14.19
C ASN A 313 12.42 6.78 14.50
N ASN A 314 11.18 6.83 14.98
CA ASN A 314 10.30 5.67 15.15
C ASN A 314 9.33 5.63 13.94
N HIS A 315 8.10 5.19 14.12
CA HIS A 315 7.12 4.96 13.07
C HIS A 315 6.64 6.23 12.35
N GLU A 316 6.97 7.41 12.86
CA GLU A 316 6.76 8.67 12.13
C GLU A 316 7.67 8.81 10.89
N GLY A 317 8.70 7.97 10.77
CA GLY A 317 9.63 8.02 9.64
C GLY A 317 10.34 9.38 9.57
N GLY A 318 10.44 9.95 8.37
CA GLY A 318 11.04 11.26 8.17
C GLY A 318 10.06 12.43 8.14
N GLN A 319 8.75 12.19 8.27
CA GLN A 319 7.69 13.21 8.26
C GLN A 319 7.89 14.28 7.17
N GLU A 320 7.88 15.57 7.52
CA GLU A 320 8.05 16.69 6.59
C GLU A 320 9.38 16.67 5.82
N HIS A 321 10.43 16.07 6.39
CA HIS A 321 11.69 15.92 5.69
C HIS A 321 11.61 14.85 4.60
N HIS A 322 10.85 13.76 4.84
CA HIS A 322 10.63 12.76 3.80
C HIS A 322 9.68 13.26 2.71
N TRP A 323 8.67 14.05 3.09
CA TRP A 323 7.80 14.73 2.13
C TRP A 323 8.58 15.56 1.12
N LEU A 324 9.53 16.38 1.59
CA LEU A 324 10.41 17.15 0.70
C LEU A 324 11.24 16.25 -0.23
N ARG A 325 11.72 15.10 0.28
CA ARG A 325 12.46 14.12 -0.54
C ARG A 325 11.57 13.54 -1.65
N GLN A 326 10.33 13.19 -1.34
CA GLN A 326 9.36 12.67 -2.30
C GLN A 326 9.04 13.71 -3.40
N LEU A 327 8.83 14.98 -3.04
CA LEU A 327 8.63 16.05 -4.01
C LEU A 327 9.80 16.15 -5.00
N HIS A 328 11.04 16.10 -4.51
CA HIS A 328 12.23 16.09 -5.37
C HIS A 328 12.31 14.83 -6.22
N TYR A 329 11.98 13.67 -5.66
CA TYR A 329 12.00 12.41 -6.38
C TYR A 329 11.01 12.42 -7.56
N VAL A 330 9.76 12.83 -7.32
CA VAL A 330 8.72 12.90 -8.36
C VAL A 330 9.06 13.95 -9.42
N ALA A 331 9.55 15.13 -9.02
CA ALA A 331 9.95 16.18 -9.95
C ALA A 331 11.09 15.73 -10.88
N ASN A 332 12.09 15.01 -10.34
CA ASN A 332 13.18 14.45 -11.14
C ASN A 332 12.70 13.34 -12.07
N LEU A 333 11.88 12.41 -11.56
CA LEU A 333 11.33 11.29 -12.31
C LEU A 333 10.56 11.75 -13.56
N LEU A 334 9.80 12.85 -13.46
CA LEU A 334 8.97 13.37 -14.55
C LEU A 334 9.70 14.36 -15.47
N ALA A 335 10.95 14.72 -15.15
CA ALA A 335 11.77 15.57 -16.01
C ALA A 335 12.61 14.77 -17.03
N GLU A 336 12.71 13.44 -16.85
CA GLU A 336 13.38 12.49 -17.75
C GLU A 336 12.49 12.10 -18.93
#